data_AF-A0AAV2D3U9-F1
#
_entry.id   AF-A0AAV2D3U9-F1
#
_cell.length_a   1.000
_cell.length_b   1.000
_cell.length_c   1.000
_cell.angle_alpha   90.00
_cell.angle_beta   90.00
_cell.angle_gamma   90.00
#
_symmetry.space_group_name_H-M   'P 1'
#
loop_
_entity.id
_entity.type
_entity.pdbx_description
1 polymer ?
#
loop_
_entity_poly.entity_id
_entity_poly.type
_entity_poly.pdbx_seq_one_letter_code
_entity_poly.pdbx_strand_id
1 'polypeptide(L)'
;MAASSSRSSTEQLPPSSQEQATDPRPSKLSPQHRLLLVPLLAAARSSNPEVALRVLTSWASSDSGLSNLVSDGNLLPDVLRFVQSLPPPEYLLLSLKLLRSLVAGETANQSAFIDFDGDGVVSAVLISVGLYPDPDPAIIGAGLQVLAVVSQAGEPHRLAIWDGFFPTLFLALARVRSREVSDPLCMILYTCCYRIPALFSQLLAEEGIAIVAEIVKTVSLVGYEGGDWFKRILSMICLDEGGQLNFLFLRLHRIRGPDADYKGKAVVADDDKFSSEQAYLLATVVEIFREGMKDARTASVDFALCVLGILDDSAAAAAYVHDHVSGGKCSHFPTGDASVDVLGYSLTILKHLCDSAASAEEEEDDVVSLLLSRGLMETLVGLLRPSAIRKGEATATTTTLCPYIGFRRDVVATVGSCAYRRKHVQDRIRKCDGILLVLQQCNVVVDDDDDDNPFLREWGIWAMRNLMEGNGENQQVVGELGIQGTVDVPDELWGGGVTVEVDRKSGRAWIVSASASGSTKIKLD
;
A
#
# COMPACT_ATOMS: atom_id res chain seq x y z
N MET A 1 10.26 1.43 -71.54
CA MET A 1 9.64 2.30 -72.57
C MET A 1 8.36 2.85 -71.97
N ALA A 2 8.43 3.97 -71.25
CA ALA A 2 8.24 5.32 -71.78
C ALA A 2 6.84 5.55 -72.38
N ALA A 3 5.96 6.23 -71.65
CA ALA A 3 5.34 7.48 -72.10
C ALA A 3 4.34 8.02 -71.07
N SER A 4 4.59 9.29 -70.73
CA SER A 4 3.75 10.28 -70.07
C SER A 4 2.41 10.55 -70.78
N SER A 5 1.37 10.88 -70.01
CA SER A 5 0.36 11.86 -70.48
C SER A 5 -0.37 12.55 -69.32
N SER A 6 -0.08 13.85 -69.21
CA SER A 6 -0.89 14.98 -68.74
C SER A 6 -2.25 14.73 -68.06
N ARG A 7 -2.38 15.20 -66.81
CA ARG A 7 -3.66 15.63 -66.22
C ARG A 7 -3.72 17.16 -66.24
N SER A 8 -4.73 17.70 -66.92
CA SER A 8 -5.11 19.11 -66.86
C SER A 8 -6.07 19.36 -65.70
N SER A 9 -5.87 20.50 -65.08
CA SER A 9 -6.64 21.10 -63.99
C SER A 9 -8.13 21.22 -64.31
N THR A 10 -8.97 20.98 -63.31
CA THR A 10 -10.22 21.74 -63.14
C THR A 10 -10.52 21.85 -61.65
N GLU A 11 -10.67 23.10 -61.23
CA GLU A 11 -11.01 23.58 -59.89
C GLU A 11 -12.23 22.88 -59.29
N GLN A 12 -12.09 22.42 -58.05
CA GLN A 12 -13.18 22.44 -57.08
C GLN A 12 -12.61 22.87 -55.72
N LEU A 13 -13.01 24.07 -55.28
CA LEU A 13 -12.82 24.55 -53.92
C LEU A 13 -13.52 23.59 -52.93
N PRO A 14 -12.88 23.23 -51.80
CA PRO A 14 -13.62 22.75 -50.64
C PRO A 14 -14.17 23.94 -49.83
N PRO A 15 -15.34 23.79 -49.19
CA PRO A 15 -15.94 24.84 -48.38
C PRO A 15 -15.11 25.07 -47.11
N SER A 16 -15.03 26.33 -46.73
CA SER A 16 -14.43 26.88 -45.52
C SER A 16 -14.80 26.11 -44.26
N SER A 17 -13.85 25.37 -43.71
CA SER A 17 -13.84 24.95 -42.31
C SER A 17 -13.75 26.21 -41.45
N GLN A 18 -14.85 26.55 -40.78
CA GLN A 18 -14.80 27.49 -39.67
C GLN A 18 -13.83 26.94 -38.62
N GLU A 19 -12.80 27.73 -38.32
CA GLU A 19 -11.87 27.55 -37.22
C GLU A 19 -12.63 27.38 -35.90
N GLN A 20 -12.66 26.15 -35.37
CA GLN A 20 -12.71 25.95 -33.92
C GLN A 20 -11.26 25.77 -33.45
N ALA A 21 -10.60 26.91 -33.22
CA ALA A 21 -9.42 27.00 -32.39
C ALA A 21 -9.83 27.78 -31.14
N THR A 22 -10.20 27.06 -30.07
CA THR A 22 -10.28 27.63 -28.73
C THR A 22 -8.87 27.84 -28.21
N ASP A 23 -8.24 28.92 -28.65
CA ASP A 23 -7.09 29.51 -27.97
C ASP A 23 -7.66 30.35 -26.80
N PRO A 24 -7.39 30.01 -25.52
CA PRO A 24 -7.93 30.77 -24.41
C PRO A 24 -7.15 32.08 -24.34
N ARG A 25 -7.73 33.16 -24.91
CA ARG A 25 -7.19 34.50 -24.64
C ARG A 25 -7.18 34.70 -23.13
N PRO A 26 -6.07 35.17 -22.54
CA PRO A 26 -5.98 35.39 -21.10
C PRO A 26 -7.13 36.27 -20.64
N SER A 27 -7.77 35.84 -19.56
CA SER A 27 -8.88 36.52 -18.94
C SER A 27 -8.42 37.91 -18.46
N LYS A 28 -9.21 38.94 -18.81
CA LYS A 28 -8.75 40.34 -18.66
C LYS A 28 -8.60 40.71 -17.18
N LEU A 29 -7.38 41.09 -16.78
CA LEU A 29 -7.11 41.70 -15.48
C LEU A 29 -7.91 43.00 -15.28
N SER A 30 -8.55 43.11 -14.11
CA SER A 30 -9.24 44.34 -13.69
C SER A 30 -8.26 45.50 -13.49
N PRO A 31 -8.73 46.77 -13.52
CA PRO A 31 -7.88 47.92 -13.21
C PRO A 31 -7.21 47.82 -11.84
N GLN A 32 -7.92 47.28 -10.84
CA GLN A 32 -7.40 47.07 -9.49
C GLN A 32 -6.26 46.02 -9.48
N HIS A 33 -6.43 44.90 -10.19
CA HIS A 33 -5.37 43.89 -10.33
C HIS A 33 -4.12 44.48 -10.97
N ARG A 34 -4.27 45.35 -11.98
CA ARG A 34 -3.13 46.01 -12.64
C ARG A 34 -2.37 46.95 -11.70
N LEU A 35 -3.05 47.63 -10.78
CA LEU A 35 -2.40 48.49 -9.79
C LEU A 35 -1.57 47.69 -8.79
N LEU A 36 -2.07 46.55 -8.33
CA LEU A 36 -1.34 45.67 -7.41
C LEU A 36 -0.11 45.03 -8.05
N LEU A 37 -0.08 44.89 -9.38
CA LEU A 37 1.05 44.35 -10.14
C LEU A 37 2.16 45.38 -10.43
N VAL A 38 1.92 46.68 -10.23
CA VAL A 38 2.91 47.73 -10.59
C VAL A 38 4.30 47.48 -9.99
N PRO A 39 4.45 47.11 -8.70
CA PRO A 39 5.75 46.79 -8.12
C PRO A 39 6.43 45.60 -8.81
N LEU A 40 5.65 44.55 -9.13
CA LEU A 40 6.16 43.33 -9.77
C LEU A 40 6.58 43.58 -11.22
N LEU A 41 5.82 44.40 -11.96
CA LEU A 41 6.16 44.81 -13.34
C LEU A 41 7.46 45.62 -13.37
N ALA A 42 7.65 46.52 -12.41
CA ALA A 42 8.85 47.33 -12.28
C ALA A 42 10.08 46.47 -11.99
N ALA A 43 9.99 45.57 -11.00
CA ALA A 43 11.06 44.64 -10.66
C ALA A 43 11.43 43.73 -11.84
N ALA A 44 10.44 43.19 -12.54
CA ALA A 44 10.66 42.34 -13.71
C ALA A 44 11.10 43.11 -14.98
N ARG A 45 11.08 44.45 -14.95
CA ARG A 45 11.31 45.34 -16.11
C ARG A 45 10.47 44.94 -17.33
N SER A 46 9.22 44.57 -17.09
CA SER A 46 8.27 44.08 -18.10
C SER A 46 6.96 44.85 -18.04
N SER A 47 6.38 45.14 -19.19
CA SER A 47 5.02 45.70 -19.31
C SER A 47 3.94 44.62 -19.39
N ASN A 48 4.32 43.35 -19.54
CA ASN A 48 3.41 42.21 -19.60
C ASN A 48 3.37 41.47 -18.25
N PRO A 49 2.21 41.42 -17.57
CA PRO A 49 2.04 40.73 -16.28
C PRO A 49 2.42 39.25 -16.27
N GLU A 50 2.08 38.50 -17.31
CA GLU A 50 2.35 37.07 -17.39
C GLU A 50 3.87 36.83 -17.49
N VAL A 51 4.53 37.59 -18.37
CA VAL A 51 5.99 37.55 -18.54
C VAL A 51 6.67 37.99 -17.25
N ALA A 52 6.18 39.03 -16.59
CA ALA A 52 6.75 39.53 -15.34
C ALA A 52 6.72 38.45 -14.25
N LEU A 53 5.57 37.82 -14.02
CA LEU A 53 5.45 36.75 -13.02
C LEU A 53 6.38 35.58 -13.31
N ARG A 54 6.46 35.12 -14.57
CA ARG A 54 7.35 34.02 -14.97
C ARG A 54 8.83 34.36 -14.79
N VAL A 55 9.24 35.56 -15.20
CA VAL A 55 10.62 36.03 -15.05
C VAL A 55 10.99 36.09 -13.58
N LEU A 56 10.14 36.68 -12.74
CA LEU A 56 10.37 36.73 -11.29
C LEU A 56 10.43 35.33 -10.66
N THR A 57 9.58 34.39 -11.09
CA THR A 57 9.65 32.99 -10.60
C THR A 57 10.99 32.37 -10.96
N SER A 58 11.48 32.60 -12.18
CA SER A 58 12.77 32.07 -12.62
C SER A 58 13.93 32.64 -11.81
N TRP A 59 13.90 33.94 -11.50
CA TRP A 59 14.92 34.59 -10.69
C TRP A 59 14.90 34.12 -9.23
N ALA A 60 13.71 34.02 -8.64
CA ALA A 60 13.53 33.53 -7.27
C ALA A 60 13.94 32.07 -7.08
N SER A 61 14.04 31.30 -8.17
CA SER A 61 14.43 29.88 -8.13
C SER A 61 15.94 29.67 -8.38
N SER A 62 16.74 30.74 -8.54
CA SER A 62 18.17 30.66 -8.86
C SER A 62 19.02 31.55 -7.95
N ASP A 63 20.12 31.02 -7.40
CA ASP A 63 21.01 31.76 -6.47
C ASP A 63 21.53 33.08 -7.06
N SER A 64 21.75 33.14 -8.38
CA SER A 64 22.17 34.35 -9.10
C SER A 64 21.03 35.35 -9.37
N GLY A 65 19.77 34.91 -9.27
CA GLY A 65 18.59 35.74 -9.44
C GLY A 65 18.11 36.37 -8.12
N LEU A 66 18.31 35.68 -6.99
CA LEU A 66 18.02 36.23 -5.65
C LEU A 66 18.78 37.53 -5.37
N SER A 67 20.05 37.64 -5.80
CA SER A 67 20.83 38.89 -5.65
C SER A 67 20.25 40.08 -6.43
N ASN A 68 19.57 39.83 -7.56
CA ASN A 68 18.83 40.87 -8.29
C ASN A 68 17.54 41.26 -7.55
N LEU A 69 16.83 40.31 -6.95
CA LEU A 69 15.62 40.55 -6.14
C LEU A 69 15.91 41.31 -4.84
N VAL A 70 17.01 40.99 -4.16
CA VAL A 70 17.45 41.67 -2.93
C VAL A 70 17.73 43.16 -3.17
N SER A 71 18.10 43.54 -4.40
CA SER A 71 18.34 44.94 -4.78
C SER A 71 17.05 45.75 -4.97
N ASP A 72 15.94 45.10 -5.30
CA ASP A 72 14.65 45.73 -5.61
C ASP A 72 13.66 45.75 -4.42
N GLY A 73 14.03 45.16 -3.27
CA GLY A 73 13.24 45.12 -2.03
C GLY A 73 12.42 43.82 -1.85
N ASN A 74 11.79 43.65 -0.69
CA ASN A 74 10.98 42.46 -0.40
C ASN A 74 9.66 42.49 -1.19
N LEU A 75 9.58 41.69 -2.27
CA LEU A 75 8.40 41.60 -3.15
C LEU A 75 7.28 40.71 -2.58
N LEU A 76 7.55 39.94 -1.52
CA LEU A 76 6.59 39.01 -0.92
C LEU A 76 5.24 39.68 -0.57
N PRO A 77 5.21 40.87 0.09
CA PRO A 77 3.95 41.49 0.48
C PRO A 77 3.11 41.93 -0.73
N ASP A 78 3.76 42.33 -1.83
CA ASP A 78 3.08 42.73 -3.06
C ASP A 78 2.46 41.50 -3.76
N VAL A 79 3.18 40.37 -3.78
CA VAL A 79 2.65 39.10 -4.29
C VAL A 79 1.48 38.62 -3.45
N LEU A 80 1.59 38.66 -2.11
CA LEU A 80 0.51 38.25 -1.21
C LEU A 80 -0.75 39.11 -1.40
N ARG A 81 -0.60 40.44 -1.48
CA ARG A 81 -1.73 41.35 -1.75
C ARG A 81 -2.37 41.07 -3.11
N PHE A 82 -1.56 40.76 -4.12
CA PHE A 82 -2.09 40.40 -5.44
C PHE A 82 -2.87 39.08 -5.38
N VAL A 83 -2.32 38.04 -4.74
CA VAL A 83 -3.00 36.75 -4.55
C VAL A 83 -4.30 36.90 -3.77
N GLN A 84 -4.29 37.70 -2.69
CA GLN A 84 -5.47 38.00 -1.86
C GLN A 84 -6.60 38.68 -2.65
N SER A 85 -6.28 39.38 -3.74
CA SER A 85 -7.29 40.01 -4.61
C SER A 85 -8.06 39.01 -5.49
N LEU A 86 -7.69 37.72 -5.45
CA LEU A 86 -8.27 36.64 -6.26
C LEU A 86 -8.24 36.97 -7.77
N PRO A 87 -7.04 37.16 -8.36
CA PRO A 87 -6.91 37.42 -9.78
C PRO A 87 -7.38 36.20 -10.59
N PRO A 88 -7.58 36.35 -11.92
CA PRO A 88 -8.03 35.23 -12.73
C PRO A 88 -7.10 34.01 -12.61
N PRO A 89 -7.63 32.77 -12.74
CA PRO A 89 -6.93 31.51 -12.43
C PRO A 89 -5.50 31.39 -12.99
N GLU A 90 -5.31 31.81 -14.25
CA GLU A 90 -4.01 31.81 -14.93
C GLU A 90 -2.95 32.67 -14.23
N TYR A 91 -3.33 33.86 -13.75
CA TYR A 91 -2.43 34.76 -13.02
C TYR A 91 -2.26 34.32 -11.57
N LEU A 92 -3.34 33.83 -10.95
CA LEU A 92 -3.29 33.27 -9.61
C LEU A 92 -2.29 32.09 -9.53
N LEU A 93 -2.36 31.16 -10.48
CA LEU A 93 -1.44 30.02 -10.56
C LEU A 93 0.01 30.47 -10.72
N LEU A 94 0.29 31.46 -11.57
CA LEU A 94 1.62 32.03 -11.73
C LEU A 94 2.11 32.73 -10.46
N SER A 95 1.22 33.46 -9.77
CA SER A 95 1.54 34.13 -8.52
C SER A 95 1.79 33.16 -7.37
N LEU A 96 1.05 32.06 -7.27
CA LEU A 96 1.32 30.99 -6.28
C LEU A 96 2.68 30.31 -6.55
N LYS A 97 3.02 30.08 -7.82
CA LYS A 97 4.34 29.55 -8.19
C LYS A 97 5.48 30.51 -7.83
N LEU A 98 5.31 31.81 -8.10
CA LEU A 98 6.24 32.85 -7.67
C LEU A 98 6.36 32.88 -6.14
N LEU A 99 5.23 32.87 -5.43
CA LEU A 99 5.17 32.88 -3.97
C LEU A 99 5.95 31.71 -3.37
N ARG A 100 5.74 30.49 -3.91
CA ARG A 100 6.49 29.28 -3.51
C ARG A 100 8.00 29.48 -3.67
N SER A 101 8.45 30.03 -4.79
CA SER A 101 9.87 30.26 -5.04
C SER A 101 10.45 31.31 -4.09
N LEU A 102 9.73 32.38 -3.77
CA LEU A 102 10.18 33.42 -2.83
C LEU A 102 10.38 32.89 -1.41
N VAL A 103 9.52 31.97 -0.95
CA VAL A 103 9.59 31.39 0.40
C VAL A 103 10.55 30.19 0.50
N ALA A 104 11.06 29.65 -0.61
CA ALA A 104 11.92 28.47 -0.62
C ALA A 104 13.37 28.73 -0.19
N GLY A 105 13.90 29.95 -0.38
CA GLY A 105 15.33 30.23 -0.23
C GLY A 105 15.74 31.13 0.94
N GLU A 106 14.82 31.95 1.49
CA GLU A 106 15.19 33.01 2.44
C GLU A 106 14.37 32.96 3.73
N THR A 107 15.07 32.85 4.86
CA THR A 107 14.45 32.87 6.21
C THR A 107 13.71 34.18 6.49
N ALA A 108 14.17 35.29 5.92
CA ALA A 108 13.50 36.58 6.00
C ALA A 108 12.12 36.55 5.31
N ASN A 109 12.02 35.95 4.12
CA ASN A 109 10.75 35.80 3.42
C ASN A 109 9.83 34.80 4.12
N GLN A 110 10.38 33.73 4.70
CA GLN A 110 9.61 32.79 5.50
C GLN A 110 9.02 33.48 6.74
N SER A 111 9.79 34.31 7.44
CA SER A 111 9.31 35.06 8.61
C SER A 111 8.25 36.10 8.20
N ALA A 112 8.54 36.87 7.15
CA ALA A 112 7.60 37.83 6.60
C ALA A 112 6.30 37.18 6.12
N PHE A 113 6.34 35.94 5.62
CA PHE A 113 5.14 35.21 5.22
C PHE A 113 4.15 35.06 6.38
N ILE A 114 4.62 34.78 7.59
CA ILE A 114 3.77 34.77 8.80
C ILE A 114 3.30 36.19 9.12
N ASP A 115 4.20 37.18 9.11
CA ASP A 115 3.87 38.57 9.48
C ASP A 115 2.75 39.17 8.60
N PHE A 116 2.65 38.69 7.36
CA PHE A 116 1.63 39.10 6.38
C PHE A 116 0.45 38.12 6.24
N ASP A 117 0.23 37.23 7.22
CA ASP A 117 -0.88 36.27 7.23
C ASP A 117 -0.93 35.40 5.95
N GLY A 118 0.24 34.92 5.52
CA GLY A 118 0.39 34.22 4.25
C GLY A 118 -0.38 32.90 4.20
N ASP A 119 -0.48 32.16 5.30
CA ASP A 119 -1.30 30.96 5.41
C ASP A 119 -2.81 31.28 5.35
N GLY A 120 -3.23 32.39 5.97
CA GLY A 120 -4.58 32.96 5.80
C GLY A 120 -4.89 33.32 4.35
N VAL A 121 -3.95 33.95 3.63
CA VAL A 121 -4.10 34.26 2.20
C VAL A 121 -4.22 32.99 1.36
N VAL A 122 -3.36 31.99 1.59
CA VAL A 122 -3.42 30.72 0.84
C VAL A 122 -4.70 29.96 1.16
N SER A 123 -5.12 29.88 2.42
CA SER A 123 -6.38 29.21 2.80
C SER A 123 -7.59 29.88 2.16
N ALA A 124 -7.64 31.21 2.11
CA ALA A 124 -8.71 31.96 1.45
C ALA A 124 -8.78 31.65 -0.06
N VAL A 125 -7.62 31.53 -0.72
CA VAL A 125 -7.54 31.10 -2.13
C VAL A 125 -8.07 29.68 -2.32
N LEU A 126 -7.61 28.74 -1.48
CA LEU A 126 -8.04 27.33 -1.55
C LEU A 126 -9.54 27.19 -1.33
N ILE A 127 -10.13 27.96 -0.41
CA ILE A 127 -11.58 27.94 -0.15
C ILE A 127 -12.36 28.59 -1.30
N SER A 128 -11.92 29.76 -1.76
CA SER A 128 -12.74 30.62 -2.65
C SER A 128 -12.62 30.24 -4.13
N VAL A 129 -11.47 29.71 -4.54
CA VAL A 129 -11.15 29.42 -5.95
C VAL A 129 -10.69 27.99 -6.14
N GLY A 130 -9.96 27.43 -5.17
CA GLY A 130 -9.45 26.07 -5.26
C GLY A 130 -10.58 25.03 -5.18
N LEU A 131 -11.43 25.11 -4.15
CA LEU A 131 -12.48 24.12 -3.85
C LEU A 131 -13.85 24.49 -4.42
N TYR A 132 -14.05 25.73 -4.87
CA TYR A 132 -15.35 26.26 -5.31
C TYR A 132 -15.20 27.02 -6.64
N PRO A 133 -16.17 26.94 -7.58
CA PRO A 133 -17.40 26.14 -7.54
C PRO A 133 -17.18 24.63 -7.71
N ASP A 134 -16.10 24.26 -8.38
CA ASP A 134 -15.62 22.89 -8.52
C ASP A 134 -14.13 22.84 -8.14
N PRO A 135 -13.62 21.72 -7.59
CA PRO A 135 -12.21 21.61 -7.26
C PRO A 135 -11.28 21.76 -8.48
N ASP A 136 -10.32 22.69 -8.42
CA ASP A 136 -9.23 22.86 -9.38
C ASP A 136 -7.90 22.33 -8.78
N PRO A 137 -7.47 21.10 -9.14
CA PRO A 137 -6.26 20.51 -8.60
C PRO A 137 -4.98 21.30 -8.89
N ALA A 138 -4.93 22.08 -9.97
CA ALA A 138 -3.74 22.85 -10.31
C ALA A 138 -3.55 24.04 -9.37
N ILE A 139 -4.64 24.76 -9.05
CA ILE A 139 -4.62 25.85 -8.07
C ILE A 139 -4.40 25.29 -6.67
N ILE A 140 -5.12 24.23 -6.32
CA ILE A 140 -4.98 23.58 -5.00
C ILE A 140 -3.53 23.09 -4.81
N GLY A 141 -3.00 22.33 -5.77
CA GLY A 141 -1.64 21.81 -5.73
C GLY A 141 -0.61 22.93 -5.63
N ALA A 142 -0.77 24.02 -6.38
CA ALA A 142 0.13 25.17 -6.29
C ALA A 142 0.08 25.86 -4.91
N GLY A 143 -1.11 26.02 -4.33
CA GLY A 143 -1.27 26.56 -2.98
C GLY A 143 -0.65 25.66 -1.91
N LEU A 144 -0.91 24.35 -1.98
CA LEU A 144 -0.32 23.38 -1.07
C LEU A 144 1.20 23.30 -1.22
N GLN A 145 1.76 23.46 -2.42
CA GLN A 145 3.21 23.51 -2.60
C GLN A 145 3.86 24.73 -1.91
N VAL A 146 3.16 25.88 -1.82
CA VAL A 146 3.64 27.02 -1.00
C VAL A 146 3.72 26.60 0.46
N LEU A 147 2.64 26.02 1.00
CA LEU A 147 2.57 25.59 2.40
C LEU A 147 3.55 24.47 2.71
N ALA A 148 3.77 23.54 1.79
CA ALA A 148 4.73 22.45 1.95
C ALA A 148 6.15 22.98 2.13
N VAL A 149 6.54 24.02 1.38
CA VAL A 149 7.83 24.71 1.56
C VAL A 149 7.87 25.42 2.91
N VAL A 150 6.82 26.18 3.24
CA VAL A 150 6.76 26.97 4.48
C VAL A 150 6.72 26.09 5.73
N SER A 151 6.08 24.92 5.69
CA SER A 151 6.01 23.96 6.81
C SER A 151 7.39 23.44 7.25
N GLN A 152 8.39 23.53 6.37
CA GLN A 152 9.77 23.12 6.66
C GLN A 152 10.60 24.24 7.29
N ALA A 153 10.11 25.49 7.30
CA ALA A 153 10.84 26.67 7.78
C ALA A 153 11.00 26.72 9.31
N GLY A 154 10.06 26.16 10.07
CA GLY A 154 10.12 26.16 11.52
C GLY A 154 8.81 25.78 12.21
N GLU A 155 8.85 25.67 13.53
CA GLU A 155 7.68 25.36 14.35
C GLU A 155 6.56 26.42 14.29
N PRO A 156 6.83 27.74 14.31
CA PRO A 156 5.78 28.75 14.20
C PRO A 156 4.95 28.59 12.91
N HIS A 157 5.61 28.29 11.79
CA HIS A 157 4.96 28.04 10.51
C HIS A 157 4.06 26.80 10.54
N ARG A 158 4.54 25.71 11.16
CA ARG A 158 3.75 24.47 11.30
C ARG A 158 2.50 24.69 12.14
N LEU A 159 2.62 25.44 13.24
CA LEU A 159 1.48 25.76 14.11
C LEU A 159 0.46 26.64 13.39
N ALA A 160 0.90 27.70 12.70
CA ALA A 160 0.02 28.58 11.93
C ALA A 160 -0.76 27.80 10.85
N ILE A 161 -0.06 26.96 10.07
CA ILE A 161 -0.70 26.08 9.08
C ILE A 161 -1.70 25.14 9.75
N TRP A 162 -1.33 24.51 10.87
CA TRP A 162 -2.24 23.58 11.54
C TRP A 162 -3.50 24.27 12.06
N ASP A 163 -3.37 25.42 12.72
CA ASP A 163 -4.48 26.18 13.29
C ASP A 163 -5.46 26.69 12.20
N GLY A 164 -4.95 27.07 11.03
CA GLY A 164 -5.78 27.54 9.91
C GLY A 164 -6.46 26.42 9.12
N PHE A 165 -5.91 25.19 9.12
CA PHE A 165 -6.32 24.14 8.19
C PHE A 165 -6.98 22.93 8.86
N PHE A 166 -6.58 22.59 10.08
CA PHE A 166 -7.10 21.42 10.78
C PHE A 166 -8.43 21.73 11.49
N PRO A 167 -9.40 20.78 11.49
CA PRO A 167 -9.46 19.58 10.66
C PRO A 167 -10.13 19.82 9.29
N THR A 168 -10.98 20.85 9.20
CA THR A 168 -12.00 20.97 8.15
C THR A 168 -11.40 21.16 6.75
N LEU A 169 -10.42 22.06 6.60
CA LEU A 169 -9.85 22.36 5.30
C LEU A 169 -8.97 21.20 4.82
N PHE A 170 -8.17 20.59 5.70
CA PHE A 170 -7.44 19.37 5.35
C PHE A 170 -8.35 18.24 4.89
N LEU A 171 -9.49 18.03 5.56
CA LEU A 171 -10.45 17.01 5.14
C LEU A 171 -11.06 17.33 3.77
N ALA A 172 -11.41 18.59 3.50
CA ALA A 172 -11.91 19.01 2.19
C ALA A 172 -10.87 18.78 1.08
N LEU A 173 -9.61 19.11 1.34
CA LEU A 173 -8.49 18.90 0.42
C LEU A 173 -8.21 17.41 0.19
N ALA A 174 -8.25 16.58 1.23
CA ALA A 174 -8.03 15.13 1.13
C ALA A 174 -9.09 14.42 0.26
N ARG A 175 -10.30 14.98 0.16
CA ARG A 175 -11.39 14.46 -0.68
C ARG A 175 -11.20 14.75 -2.18
N VAL A 176 -10.29 15.66 -2.54
CA VAL A 176 -9.98 15.95 -3.94
C VAL A 176 -9.14 14.79 -4.49
N ARG A 177 -9.70 14.06 -5.46
CA ARG A 177 -9.10 12.84 -6.04
C ARG A 177 -8.01 13.17 -7.07
N SER A 178 -6.93 13.83 -6.64
CA SER A 178 -5.80 14.20 -7.50
C SER A 178 -4.46 14.00 -6.80
N ARG A 179 -3.48 13.51 -7.57
CA ARG A 179 -2.07 13.38 -7.15
C ARG A 179 -1.43 14.73 -6.86
N GLU A 180 -1.76 15.75 -7.65
CA GLU A 180 -1.24 17.12 -7.45
C GLU A 180 -1.61 17.70 -6.08
N VAL A 181 -2.69 17.18 -5.49
CA VAL A 181 -3.18 17.57 -4.16
C VAL A 181 -2.66 16.63 -3.08
N SER A 182 -2.77 15.31 -3.26
CA SER A 182 -2.42 14.34 -2.22
C SER A 182 -0.95 14.38 -1.83
N ASP A 183 -0.05 14.58 -2.80
CA ASP A 183 1.39 14.54 -2.57
C ASP A 183 1.88 15.66 -1.63
N PRO A 184 1.62 16.96 -1.93
CA PRO A 184 2.00 18.03 -1.01
C PRO A 184 1.18 18.00 0.29
N LEU A 185 -0.07 17.51 0.26
CA LEU A 185 -0.86 17.35 1.49
C LEU A 185 -0.21 16.35 2.46
N CYS A 186 0.27 15.21 1.95
CA CYS A 186 1.03 14.25 2.74
C CYS A 186 2.32 14.86 3.30
N MET A 187 3.03 15.66 2.50
CA MET A 187 4.22 16.34 2.99
C MET A 187 3.89 17.28 4.16
N ILE A 188 2.85 18.13 4.02
CA ILE A 188 2.44 19.10 5.05
C ILE A 188 2.00 18.40 6.34
N LEU A 189 1.14 17.38 6.25
CA LEU A 189 0.65 16.67 7.43
C LEU A 189 1.82 16.01 8.18
N TYR A 190 2.73 15.36 7.45
CA TYR A 190 3.92 14.77 8.06
C TYR A 190 4.79 15.83 8.72
N THR A 191 5.16 16.91 8.01
CA THR A 191 6.06 17.94 8.54
C THR A 191 5.47 18.64 9.76
N CYS A 192 4.16 18.93 9.75
CA CYS A 192 3.47 19.55 10.88
C CYS A 192 3.49 18.68 12.13
N CYS A 193 3.21 17.38 12.01
CA CYS A 193 3.18 16.48 13.15
C CYS A 193 4.57 16.01 13.59
N TYR A 194 5.55 15.98 12.69
CA TYR A 194 6.88 15.47 12.99
C TYR A 194 7.54 16.25 14.13
N ARG A 195 7.78 15.55 15.24
CA ARG A 195 8.36 16.08 16.49
C ARG A 195 7.52 17.13 17.21
N ILE A 196 6.22 17.23 16.93
CA ILE A 196 5.27 18.05 17.72
C ILE A 196 4.17 17.12 18.30
N PRO A 197 4.35 16.60 19.53
CA PRO A 197 3.45 15.60 20.11
C PRO A 197 1.98 16.05 20.22
N ALA A 198 1.75 17.36 20.41
CA ALA A 198 0.40 17.92 20.48
C ALA A 198 -0.35 17.80 19.14
N LEU A 199 0.31 18.10 18.03
CA LEU A 199 -0.28 17.98 16.69
C LEU A 199 -0.38 16.53 16.26
N PHE A 200 0.61 15.70 16.61
CA PHE A 200 0.55 14.27 16.35
C PHE A 200 -0.64 13.60 17.07
N SER A 201 -0.88 13.95 18.33
CA SER A 201 -2.06 13.48 19.07
C SER A 201 -3.38 13.86 18.40
N GLN A 202 -3.47 15.06 17.80
CA GLN A 202 -4.64 15.48 17.03
C GLN A 202 -4.78 14.69 15.72
N LEU A 203 -3.67 14.35 15.05
CA LEU A 203 -3.70 13.52 13.84
C LEU A 203 -4.15 12.08 14.14
N LEU A 204 -3.83 11.56 15.33
CA LEU A 204 -4.30 10.25 15.80
C LEU A 204 -5.77 10.26 16.28
N ALA A 205 -6.36 11.43 16.51
CA ALA A 205 -7.76 11.57 16.89
C ALA A 205 -8.70 11.30 15.69
N GLU A 206 -10.01 11.21 15.96
CA GLU A 206 -11.01 10.82 14.95
C GLU A 206 -10.97 11.71 13.70
N GLU A 207 -10.85 13.03 13.88
CA GLU A 207 -10.79 13.98 12.76
C GLU A 207 -9.53 13.81 11.92
N GLY A 208 -8.38 13.55 12.56
CA GLY A 208 -7.11 13.29 11.89
C GLY A 208 -7.13 11.99 11.10
N ILE A 209 -7.64 10.90 11.70
CA ILE A 209 -7.83 9.62 11.02
C ILE A 209 -8.81 9.74 9.85
N ALA A 210 -9.83 10.60 9.95
CA ALA A 210 -10.73 10.86 8.83
C ALA A 210 -10.03 11.50 7.62
N ILE A 211 -9.12 12.45 7.85
CA ILE A 211 -8.32 13.07 6.79
C ILE A 211 -7.45 12.00 6.12
N VAL A 212 -6.75 11.20 6.91
CA VAL A 212 -5.83 10.17 6.40
C VAL A 212 -6.58 9.08 5.65
N ALA A 213 -7.77 8.68 6.12
CA ALA A 213 -8.62 7.74 5.40
C ALA A 213 -9.01 8.27 4.01
N GLU A 214 -9.34 9.56 3.88
CA GLU A 214 -9.62 10.17 2.58
C GLU A 214 -8.38 10.23 1.68
N ILE A 215 -7.20 10.46 2.24
CA ILE A 215 -5.93 10.37 1.50
C ILE A 215 -5.71 8.94 0.99
N VAL A 216 -5.89 7.90 1.82
CA VAL A 216 -5.74 6.50 1.38
C VAL A 216 -6.72 6.17 0.25
N LYS A 217 -7.98 6.62 0.33
CA LYS A 217 -8.97 6.47 -0.74
C LYS A 217 -8.54 7.19 -2.03
N THR A 218 -7.98 8.40 -1.92
CA THR A 218 -7.47 9.12 -3.09
C THR A 218 -6.30 8.39 -3.72
N VAL A 219 -5.30 8.04 -2.91
CA VAL A 219 -4.05 7.44 -3.37
C VAL A 219 -4.24 6.02 -3.91
N SER A 220 -5.16 5.23 -3.34
CA SER A 220 -5.52 3.92 -3.91
C SER A 220 -6.22 4.03 -5.27
N LEU A 221 -6.97 5.10 -5.52
CA LEU A 221 -7.67 5.32 -6.79
C LEU A 221 -6.75 5.87 -7.88
N VAL A 222 -6.02 6.94 -7.57
CA VAL A 222 -5.22 7.64 -8.57
C VAL A 222 -3.76 7.20 -8.57
N GLY A 223 -3.25 6.49 -7.57
CA GLY A 223 -1.83 6.17 -7.39
C GLY A 223 -1.05 7.29 -6.68
N TYR A 224 0.20 7.00 -6.29
CA TYR A 224 1.08 7.95 -5.60
C TYR A 224 2.40 8.14 -6.34
N GLU A 225 2.84 9.38 -6.53
CA GLU A 225 4.15 9.72 -7.12
C GLU A 225 4.99 10.63 -6.20
N GLY A 226 4.42 11.10 -5.09
CA GLY A 226 4.99 12.10 -4.18
C GLY A 226 6.09 11.60 -3.25
N GLY A 227 7.09 10.89 -3.78
CA GLY A 227 8.18 10.29 -3.01
C GLY A 227 7.66 9.35 -1.92
N ASP A 228 8.17 9.48 -0.71
CA ASP A 228 7.82 8.59 0.41
C ASP A 228 6.87 9.22 1.44
N TRP A 229 6.33 10.43 1.20
CA TRP A 229 5.59 11.16 2.25
C TRP A 229 4.33 10.43 2.72
N PHE A 230 3.58 9.81 1.80
CA PHE A 230 2.43 8.97 2.15
C PHE A 230 2.83 7.80 3.04
N LYS A 231 3.89 7.08 2.68
CA LYS A 231 4.46 5.99 3.49
C LYS A 231 4.94 6.47 4.86
N ARG A 232 5.53 7.67 4.94
CA ARG A 232 5.98 8.28 6.20
C ARG A 232 4.83 8.61 7.14
N ILE A 233 3.71 9.13 6.61
CA ILE A 233 2.49 9.33 7.38
C ILE A 233 1.96 7.99 7.89
N LEU A 234 1.82 6.99 7.00
CA LEU A 234 1.28 5.71 7.39
C LEU A 234 2.18 4.99 8.41
N SER A 235 3.49 5.11 8.28
CA SER A 235 4.45 4.63 9.28
C SER A 235 4.17 5.28 10.65
N MET A 236 4.01 6.60 10.68
CA MET A 236 3.72 7.34 11.91
C MET A 236 2.36 6.96 12.52
N ILE A 237 1.32 6.78 11.70
CA ILE A 237 -0.04 6.51 12.19
C ILE A 237 -0.25 5.05 12.54
N CYS A 238 0.33 4.11 11.78
CA CYS A 238 0.06 2.69 11.95
C CYS A 238 1.10 2.00 12.84
N LEU A 239 2.37 2.43 12.79
CA LEU A 239 3.49 1.66 13.35
C LEU A 239 4.12 2.28 14.61
N ASP A 240 3.98 3.58 14.83
CA ASP A 240 4.52 4.23 16.05
C ASP A 240 3.72 3.83 17.31
N GLU A 241 4.29 4.10 18.49
CA GLU A 241 3.61 3.89 19.77
C GLU A 241 2.29 4.68 19.82
N GLY A 242 1.20 4.00 20.23
CA GLY A 242 -0.14 4.59 20.20
C GLY A 242 -0.76 4.66 18.80
N GLY A 243 -0.16 4.00 17.80
CA GLY A 243 -0.67 3.93 16.44
C GLY A 243 -2.11 3.41 16.35
N GLN A 244 -2.83 3.89 15.33
CA GLN A 244 -4.27 3.76 15.17
C GLN A 244 -4.64 2.93 13.92
N LEU A 245 -3.84 1.92 13.56
CA LEU A 245 -4.10 1.05 12.41
C LEU A 245 -5.55 0.55 12.42
N ASN A 246 -6.03 0.05 13.55
CA ASN A 246 -7.38 -0.49 13.68
C ASN A 246 -8.45 0.54 13.28
N PHE A 247 -8.36 1.77 13.78
CA PHE A 247 -9.34 2.82 13.48
C PHE A 247 -9.27 3.26 12.02
N LEU A 248 -8.06 3.42 11.48
CA LEU A 248 -7.90 3.75 10.06
C LEU A 248 -8.45 2.62 9.17
N PHE A 249 -8.11 1.37 9.48
CA PHE A 249 -8.55 0.19 8.75
C PHE A 249 -10.08 0.04 8.76
N LEU A 250 -10.71 0.20 9.92
CA LEU A 250 -12.18 0.16 10.04
C LEU A 250 -12.85 1.32 9.32
N ARG A 251 -12.26 2.51 9.30
CA ARG A 251 -12.83 3.69 8.62
C ARG A 251 -12.77 3.59 7.10
N LEU A 252 -11.88 2.76 6.57
CA LEU A 252 -11.82 2.46 5.14
C LEU A 252 -12.88 1.43 4.71
N HIS A 253 -13.47 0.70 5.65
CA HIS A 253 -14.56 -0.23 5.36
C HIS A 253 -15.77 0.51 4.77
N ARG A 254 -16.31 0.00 3.66
CA ARG A 254 -17.49 0.57 3.03
C ARG A 254 -18.75 0.15 3.79
N ILE A 255 -19.35 1.07 4.54
CA ILE A 255 -20.75 0.91 4.92
C ILE A 255 -21.59 1.33 3.72
N ARG A 256 -22.31 0.38 3.10
CA ARG A 256 -23.28 0.71 2.04
C ARG A 256 -24.33 1.64 2.64
N GLY A 257 -24.38 2.88 2.16
CA GLY A 257 -25.48 3.80 2.48
C GLY A 257 -26.81 3.26 1.93
N PRO A 258 -27.96 3.61 2.53
CA PRO A 258 -29.26 3.22 2.03
C PRO A 258 -29.62 4.07 0.79
N ASP A 259 -28.95 3.83 -0.34
CA ASP A 259 -29.40 4.41 -1.61
C ASP A 259 -30.31 3.43 -2.36
N ALA A 260 -31.52 3.95 -2.57
CA ALA A 260 -32.63 3.34 -3.25
C ALA A 260 -32.28 3.08 -4.71
N ASP A 261 -32.33 1.82 -5.11
CA ASP A 261 -32.57 1.48 -6.51
C ASP A 261 -33.95 0.84 -6.63
N TYR A 262 -34.92 1.66 -7.07
CA TYR A 262 -36.21 1.23 -7.58
C TYR A 262 -35.99 0.49 -8.90
N LYS A 263 -35.54 -0.75 -8.83
CA LYS A 263 -35.70 -1.77 -9.86
C LYS A 263 -35.35 -3.10 -9.23
N GLY A 264 -36.38 -3.87 -8.89
CA GLY A 264 -36.30 -5.19 -8.29
C GLY A 264 -35.61 -6.22 -9.18
N LYS A 265 -34.30 -6.11 -9.32
CA LYS A 265 -33.40 -7.22 -9.53
C LYS A 265 -32.59 -7.33 -8.26
N ALA A 266 -32.76 -8.42 -7.53
CA ALA A 266 -31.81 -8.83 -6.52
C ALA A 266 -30.47 -9.02 -7.24
N VAL A 267 -29.65 -7.96 -7.24
CA VAL A 267 -28.22 -8.11 -7.46
C VAL A 267 -27.78 -9.01 -6.32
N VAL A 268 -27.26 -10.19 -6.66
CA VAL A 268 -26.59 -11.07 -5.70
C VAL A 268 -25.67 -10.18 -4.88
N ALA A 269 -25.91 -10.11 -3.57
CA ALA A 269 -25.18 -9.21 -2.70
C ALA A 269 -23.68 -9.53 -2.82
N ASP A 270 -22.92 -8.61 -3.40
CA ASP A 270 -21.47 -8.59 -3.27
C ASP A 270 -21.21 -8.09 -1.84
N ASP A 271 -21.14 -9.06 -0.93
CA ASP A 271 -21.00 -8.87 0.51
C ASP A 271 -19.50 -8.87 0.86
N ASP A 272 -18.73 -8.07 0.13
CA ASP A 272 -17.28 -7.96 0.32
C ASP A 272 -16.99 -7.46 1.73
N LYS A 273 -16.53 -8.38 2.59
CA LYS A 273 -16.17 -8.09 3.99
C LYS A 273 -15.06 -7.04 4.08
N PHE A 274 -14.27 -6.86 3.01
CA PHE A 274 -13.17 -5.91 2.94
C PHE A 274 -13.23 -5.06 1.67
N SER A 275 -12.67 -3.86 1.75
CA SER A 275 -12.58 -2.92 0.62
C SER A 275 -11.20 -2.97 -0.04
N SER A 276 -11.13 -2.58 -1.32
CA SER A 276 -9.85 -2.41 -2.03
C SER A 276 -8.90 -1.44 -1.33
N GLU A 277 -9.45 -0.45 -0.64
CA GLU A 277 -8.72 0.57 0.10
C GLU A 277 -8.07 -0.02 1.37
N GLN A 278 -8.72 -0.98 2.03
CA GLN A 278 -8.13 -1.75 3.13
C GLN A 278 -6.98 -2.64 2.66
N ALA A 279 -7.14 -3.32 1.51
CA ALA A 279 -6.06 -4.09 0.91
C ALA A 279 -4.86 -3.19 0.54
N TYR A 280 -5.13 -2.04 -0.07
CA TYR A 280 -4.11 -1.05 -0.43
C TYR A 280 -3.34 -0.50 0.77
N LEU A 281 -4.03 -0.25 1.90
CA LEU A 281 -3.40 0.17 3.15
C LEU A 281 -2.37 -0.87 3.62
N LEU A 282 -2.76 -2.14 3.71
CA LEU A 282 -1.86 -3.21 4.14
C LEU A 282 -0.72 -3.45 3.15
N ALA A 283 -1.00 -3.37 1.85
CA ALA A 283 0.03 -3.42 0.80
C ALA A 283 1.10 -2.34 1.03
N THR A 284 0.67 -1.12 1.36
CA THR A 284 1.59 -0.01 1.63
C THR A 284 2.40 -0.25 2.90
N VAL A 285 1.81 -0.83 3.94
CA VAL A 285 2.53 -1.22 5.17
C VAL A 285 3.58 -2.30 4.88
N VAL A 286 3.30 -3.26 4.01
CA VAL A 286 4.29 -4.24 3.54
C VAL A 286 5.45 -3.55 2.83
N GLU A 287 5.20 -2.59 1.94
CA GLU A 287 6.25 -1.81 1.28
C GLU A 287 7.11 -1.04 2.29
N ILE A 288 6.51 -0.44 3.33
CA ILE A 288 7.22 0.27 4.40
C ILE A 288 8.25 -0.65 5.09
N PHE A 289 7.88 -1.89 5.39
CA PHE A 289 8.81 -2.87 5.97
C PHE A 289 9.86 -3.34 4.96
N ARG A 290 9.45 -3.61 3.71
CA ARG A 290 10.35 -4.09 2.66
C ARG A 290 11.44 -3.08 2.31
N GLU A 291 11.10 -1.80 2.29
CA GLU A 291 12.04 -0.70 2.02
C GLU A 291 12.87 -0.32 3.25
N GLY A 292 12.61 -0.92 4.41
CA GLY A 292 13.34 -0.64 5.65
C GLY A 292 13.07 0.76 6.22
N MET A 293 11.94 1.37 5.85
CA MET A 293 11.55 2.70 6.36
C MET A 293 11.23 2.68 7.86
N LYS A 294 10.77 1.54 8.37
CA LYS A 294 10.52 1.27 9.78
C LYS A 294 11.03 -0.13 10.10
N ASP A 295 11.75 -0.26 11.20
CA ASP A 295 12.18 -1.56 11.70
C ASP A 295 10.98 -2.29 12.32
N ALA A 296 10.70 -3.51 11.87
CA ALA A 296 9.61 -4.33 12.39
C ALA A 296 9.75 -4.62 13.91
N ARG A 297 10.96 -4.55 14.47
CA ARG A 297 11.19 -4.64 15.93
C ARG A 297 10.57 -3.48 16.72
N THR A 298 10.34 -2.35 16.06
CA THR A 298 9.79 -1.14 16.69
C THR A 298 8.27 -1.05 16.56
N ALA A 299 7.64 -2.04 15.94
CA ALA A 299 6.19 -2.10 15.84
C ALA A 299 5.56 -2.38 17.21
N SER A 300 4.45 -1.70 17.50
CA SER A 300 3.74 -1.88 18.76
C SER A 300 3.03 -3.23 18.86
N VAL A 301 2.82 -3.71 20.08
CA VAL A 301 2.01 -4.91 20.35
C VAL A 301 0.59 -4.74 19.81
N ASP A 302 -0.01 -3.56 19.99
CA ASP A 302 -1.37 -3.27 19.50
C ASP A 302 -1.46 -3.37 17.97
N PHE A 303 -0.44 -2.90 17.26
CA PHE A 303 -0.34 -3.08 15.80
C PHE A 303 -0.32 -4.57 15.44
N ALA A 304 0.56 -5.36 16.07
CA ALA A 304 0.70 -6.78 15.80
C ALA A 304 -0.61 -7.55 16.07
N LEU A 305 -1.27 -7.26 17.19
CA LEU A 305 -2.56 -7.85 17.56
C LEU A 305 -3.68 -7.45 16.59
N CYS A 306 -3.68 -6.21 16.12
CA CYS A 306 -4.60 -5.75 15.09
C CYS A 306 -4.43 -6.53 13.79
N VAL A 307 -3.19 -6.73 13.34
CA VAL A 307 -2.90 -7.50 12.11
C VAL A 307 -3.32 -8.96 12.26
N LEU A 308 -3.11 -9.59 13.42
CA LEU A 308 -3.59 -10.94 13.69
C LEU A 308 -5.13 -11.02 13.62
N GLY A 309 -5.85 -10.06 14.23
CA GLY A 309 -7.30 -10.00 14.12
C GLY A 309 -7.79 -9.87 12.67
N ILE A 310 -7.12 -9.02 11.87
CA ILE A 310 -7.42 -8.87 10.44
C ILE A 310 -7.14 -10.18 9.67
N LEU A 311 -6.07 -10.90 10.00
CA LEU A 311 -5.76 -12.21 9.42
C LEU A 311 -6.89 -13.21 9.69
N ASP A 312 -7.32 -13.34 10.96
CA ASP A 312 -8.40 -14.25 11.35
C ASP A 312 -9.72 -13.91 10.62
N ASP A 313 -10.05 -12.62 10.54
CA ASP A 313 -11.26 -12.15 9.88
C ASP A 313 -11.26 -12.38 8.36
N SER A 314 -10.09 -12.26 7.72
CA SER A 314 -9.92 -12.44 6.27
C SER A 314 -9.79 -13.89 5.85
N ALA A 315 -9.27 -14.77 6.70
CA ALA A 315 -9.16 -16.20 6.42
C ALA A 315 -10.52 -16.85 6.09
N ALA A 316 -11.55 -16.55 6.87
CA ALA A 316 -12.90 -17.07 6.64
C ALA A 316 -13.53 -16.51 5.34
N ALA A 317 -13.31 -15.24 5.04
CA ALA A 317 -13.82 -14.58 3.84
C ALA A 317 -13.13 -15.14 2.58
N ALA A 318 -11.81 -15.28 2.60
CA ALA A 318 -11.03 -15.83 1.49
C ALA A 318 -11.38 -17.29 1.19
N ALA A 319 -11.68 -18.10 2.22
CA ALA A 319 -12.16 -19.47 2.03
C ALA A 319 -13.50 -19.53 1.29
N TYR A 320 -14.42 -18.63 1.61
CA TYR A 320 -15.68 -18.51 0.89
C TYR A 320 -15.48 -18.17 -0.59
N VAL A 321 -14.62 -17.19 -0.89
CA VAL A 321 -14.30 -16.75 -2.26
C VAL A 321 -13.68 -17.90 -3.08
N HIS A 322 -12.71 -18.60 -2.51
CA HIS A 322 -12.03 -19.71 -3.18
C HIS A 322 -13.01 -20.84 -3.58
N ASP A 323 -13.91 -21.22 -2.67
CA ASP A 323 -14.85 -22.33 -2.86
C ASP A 323 -16.01 -21.99 -3.82
N HIS A 324 -16.47 -20.73 -3.84
CA HIS A 324 -17.73 -20.38 -4.51
C HIS A 324 -17.56 -19.49 -5.75
N VAL A 325 -16.49 -18.71 -5.84
CA VAL A 325 -16.31 -17.68 -6.89
C VAL A 325 -15.29 -18.12 -7.92
N SER A 326 -14.10 -18.57 -7.49
CA SER A 326 -12.97 -18.82 -8.40
C SER A 326 -13.00 -20.20 -9.07
N GLY A 327 -14.02 -21.03 -8.78
CA GLY A 327 -14.11 -22.39 -9.32
C GLY A 327 -12.86 -23.24 -9.03
N GLY A 328 -12.16 -22.94 -7.92
CA GLY A 328 -10.93 -23.61 -7.49
C GLY A 328 -9.63 -23.19 -8.20
N LYS A 329 -9.63 -22.25 -9.15
CA LYS A 329 -8.39 -21.77 -9.79
C LYS A 329 -7.79 -20.57 -9.06
N CYS A 330 -6.53 -20.70 -8.65
CA CYS A 330 -5.78 -19.65 -7.97
C CYS A 330 -5.31 -18.57 -8.94
N SER A 331 -5.31 -17.30 -8.52
CA SER A 331 -4.67 -16.19 -9.25
C SER A 331 -3.33 -15.83 -8.61
N HIS A 332 -2.46 -15.16 -9.37
CA HIS A 332 -1.25 -14.55 -8.79
C HIS A 332 -1.62 -13.49 -7.76
N PHE A 333 -0.78 -13.36 -6.73
CA PHE A 333 -0.91 -12.34 -5.69
C PHE A 333 -0.20 -11.04 -6.12
N PRO A 334 -0.81 -9.84 -5.94
CA PRO A 334 -2.18 -9.60 -5.49
C PRO A 334 -3.23 -10.01 -6.53
N THR A 335 -4.37 -10.47 -6.03
CA THR A 335 -5.46 -11.12 -6.78
C THR A 335 -6.51 -10.16 -7.31
N GLY A 336 -6.65 -8.98 -6.70
CA GLY A 336 -7.72 -8.02 -6.99
C GLY A 336 -9.00 -8.27 -6.18
N ASP A 337 -9.11 -9.39 -5.46
CA ASP A 337 -10.14 -9.61 -4.46
C ASP A 337 -9.68 -9.06 -3.11
N ALA A 338 -10.45 -8.13 -2.53
CA ALA A 338 -10.05 -7.44 -1.31
C ALA A 338 -9.87 -8.38 -0.11
N SER A 339 -10.67 -9.44 0.00
CA SER A 339 -10.59 -10.38 1.13
C SER A 339 -9.34 -11.25 1.03
N VAL A 340 -9.05 -11.75 -0.18
CA VAL A 340 -7.85 -12.56 -0.45
C VAL A 340 -6.58 -11.70 -0.33
N ASP A 341 -6.61 -10.47 -0.81
CA ASP A 341 -5.46 -9.57 -0.75
C ASP A 341 -5.16 -9.12 0.69
N VAL A 342 -6.19 -8.78 1.48
CA VAL A 342 -6.04 -8.51 2.92
C VAL A 342 -5.42 -9.70 3.65
N LEU A 343 -5.86 -10.93 3.36
CA LEU A 343 -5.29 -12.14 3.95
C LEU A 343 -3.77 -12.26 3.64
N GLY A 344 -3.39 -12.15 2.37
CA GLY A 344 -1.98 -12.29 1.95
C GLY A 344 -1.07 -11.18 2.48
N TYR A 345 -1.54 -9.93 2.49
CA TYR A 345 -0.76 -8.83 3.07
C TYR A 345 -0.62 -8.96 4.59
N SER A 346 -1.68 -9.38 5.31
CA SER A 346 -1.59 -9.67 6.75
C SER A 346 -0.58 -10.76 7.07
N LEU A 347 -0.55 -11.86 6.30
CA LEU A 347 0.49 -12.91 6.43
C LEU A 347 1.89 -12.33 6.24
N THR A 348 2.08 -11.51 5.21
CA THR A 348 3.38 -10.91 4.90
C THR A 348 3.86 -9.98 6.02
N ILE A 349 2.96 -9.17 6.60
CA ILE A 349 3.28 -8.30 7.74
C ILE A 349 3.67 -9.14 8.96
N LEU A 350 2.89 -10.17 9.32
CA LEU A 350 3.19 -11.04 10.46
C LEU A 350 4.52 -11.77 10.31
N LYS A 351 4.86 -12.19 9.08
CA LYS A 351 6.18 -12.76 8.78
C LYS A 351 7.30 -11.75 9.07
N HIS A 352 7.18 -10.51 8.61
CA HIS A 352 8.17 -9.47 8.89
C HIS A 352 8.36 -9.23 10.39
N LEU A 353 7.26 -9.22 11.17
CA LEU A 353 7.32 -9.12 12.62
C LEU A 353 8.09 -10.31 13.23
N CYS A 354 7.78 -11.54 12.82
CA CYS A 354 8.46 -12.75 13.30
C CYS A 354 9.96 -12.81 12.93
N ASP A 355 10.33 -12.38 11.72
CA ASP A 355 11.72 -12.33 11.24
C ASP A 355 12.59 -11.36 12.06
N SER A 356 12.01 -10.24 12.46
CA SER A 356 12.75 -9.13 13.06
C SER A 356 13.16 -9.36 14.52
N ALA A 357 12.44 -10.22 15.24
CA ALA A 357 12.53 -10.33 16.69
C ALA A 357 13.50 -11.40 17.21
N ALA A 358 14.50 -11.82 16.41
CA ALA A 358 15.49 -12.84 16.81
C ALA A 358 16.88 -12.22 17.11
N SER A 359 16.98 -11.41 18.17
CA SER A 359 18.27 -11.10 18.81
C SER A 359 18.51 -12.02 20.02
N ALA A 360 19.77 -12.37 20.25
CA ALA A 360 20.19 -13.59 20.94
C ALA A 360 20.15 -13.56 22.49
N GLU A 361 19.60 -12.53 23.12
CA GLU A 361 19.68 -12.35 24.57
C GLU A 361 18.34 -11.79 25.07
N GLU A 362 17.56 -12.64 25.75
CA GLU A 362 16.32 -12.32 26.50
C GLU A 362 15.15 -11.89 25.56
N GLU A 363 13.88 -12.28 25.71
CA GLU A 363 13.04 -12.34 26.91
C GLU A 363 11.71 -13.04 26.55
N GLU A 364 10.98 -13.51 27.57
CA GLU A 364 9.64 -14.11 27.47
C GLU A 364 8.57 -13.11 26.95
N ASP A 365 8.91 -11.83 26.84
CA ASP A 365 8.05 -10.67 26.53
C ASP A 365 8.16 -10.12 25.09
N ASP A 366 8.70 -10.88 24.14
CA ASP A 366 8.69 -10.50 22.71
C ASP A 366 7.26 -10.44 22.12
N VAL A 367 7.03 -9.56 21.14
CA VAL A 367 5.77 -9.40 20.40
C VAL A 367 5.26 -10.75 19.87
N VAL A 368 6.18 -11.62 19.42
CA VAL A 368 5.85 -12.96 18.93
C VAL A 368 5.28 -13.85 20.04
N SER A 369 5.77 -13.74 21.28
CA SER A 369 5.23 -14.47 22.45
C SER A 369 3.79 -14.04 22.75
N LEU A 370 3.49 -12.74 22.64
CA LEU A 370 2.14 -12.22 22.83
C LEU A 370 1.19 -12.67 21.72
N LEU A 371 1.63 -12.63 20.45
CA LEU A 371 0.88 -13.21 19.33
C LEU A 371 0.61 -14.70 19.51
N LEU A 372 1.58 -15.44 20.05
CA LEU A 372 1.44 -16.85 20.38
C LEU A 372 0.32 -17.08 21.41
N SER A 373 0.26 -16.26 22.45
CA SER A 373 -0.78 -16.33 23.48
C SER A 373 -2.19 -16.05 22.93
N ARG A 374 -2.26 -15.36 21.79
CA ARG A 374 -3.51 -14.99 21.09
C ARG A 374 -3.90 -15.95 19.98
N GLY A 375 -3.17 -17.04 19.80
CA GLY A 375 -3.56 -18.11 18.88
C GLY A 375 -2.94 -18.03 17.49
N LEU A 376 -1.88 -17.22 17.27
CA LEU A 376 -1.22 -17.10 15.96
C LEU A 376 -0.87 -18.46 15.35
N MET A 377 -0.34 -19.40 16.14
CA MET A 377 0.04 -20.72 15.61
C MET A 377 -1.18 -21.56 15.27
N GLU A 378 -2.23 -21.51 16.09
CA GLU A 378 -3.49 -22.19 15.82
C GLU A 378 -4.12 -21.70 14.51
N THR A 379 -4.07 -20.39 14.24
CA THR A 379 -4.50 -19.78 12.97
C THR A 379 -3.61 -20.27 11.82
N LEU A 380 -2.29 -20.05 11.87
CA LEU A 380 -1.38 -20.41 10.77
C LEU A 380 -1.42 -21.91 10.45
N VAL A 381 -1.42 -22.78 11.47
CA VAL A 381 -1.52 -24.23 11.27
C VAL A 381 -2.91 -24.61 10.77
N GLY A 382 -3.96 -23.90 11.20
CA GLY A 382 -5.31 -24.04 10.68
C GLY A 382 -5.40 -23.79 9.17
N LEU A 383 -4.69 -22.77 8.66
CA LEU A 383 -4.63 -22.45 7.23
C LEU A 383 -3.96 -23.55 6.38
N LEU A 384 -3.13 -24.41 6.98
CA LEU A 384 -2.49 -25.54 6.29
C LEU A 384 -3.33 -26.81 6.29
N ARG A 385 -4.40 -26.89 7.11
CA ARG A 385 -5.22 -28.11 7.21
C ARG A 385 -6.02 -28.30 5.91
N PRO A 386 -6.10 -29.53 5.37
CA PRO A 386 -7.02 -29.83 4.28
C PRO A 386 -8.48 -29.60 4.73
N SER A 387 -9.30 -28.98 3.89
CA SER A 387 -10.72 -28.81 4.18
C SER A 387 -11.42 -30.19 4.17
N ALA A 388 -12.17 -30.50 5.23
CA ALA A 388 -12.91 -31.76 5.29
C ALA A 388 -14.12 -31.71 4.34
N ILE A 389 -14.11 -32.56 3.32
CA ILE A 389 -15.28 -32.82 2.47
C ILE A 389 -16.42 -33.34 3.37
N ARG A 390 -17.61 -32.72 3.24
CA ARG A 390 -18.84 -33.23 3.86
C ARG A 390 -19.07 -34.67 3.37
N LYS A 391 -19.19 -35.61 4.31
CA LYS A 391 -19.47 -37.04 4.07
C LYS A 391 -20.50 -37.23 2.94
N GLY A 392 -20.04 -37.75 1.82
CA GLY A 392 -20.88 -38.16 0.69
C GLY A 392 -20.05 -38.37 -0.56
N GLU A 393 -19.75 -39.63 -0.86
CA GLU A 393 -19.20 -40.16 -2.12
C GLU A 393 -17.67 -40.06 -2.30
N ALA A 394 -17.12 -41.21 -2.70
CA ALA A 394 -15.72 -41.57 -2.64
C ALA A 394 -15.02 -41.25 -3.97
N THR A 395 -14.27 -40.14 -3.97
CA THR A 395 -12.97 -39.92 -4.64
C THR A 395 -12.35 -38.76 -3.86
N ALA A 396 -11.44 -39.06 -2.93
CA ALA A 396 -10.93 -38.09 -1.96
C ALA A 396 -9.87 -37.16 -2.60
N THR A 397 -10.31 -36.16 -3.36
CA THR A 397 -9.50 -34.96 -3.62
C THR A 397 -9.79 -33.96 -2.50
N THR A 398 -9.03 -34.03 -1.40
CA THR A 398 -9.11 -33.03 -0.33
C THR A 398 -8.78 -31.66 -0.89
N THR A 399 -9.75 -30.76 -1.02
CA THR A 399 -9.50 -29.38 -1.46
C THR A 399 -8.83 -28.61 -0.33
N THR A 400 -7.52 -28.43 -0.43
CA THR A 400 -6.76 -27.54 0.45
C THR A 400 -7.06 -26.09 0.08
N LEU A 401 -7.32 -25.23 1.08
CA LEU A 401 -7.53 -23.81 0.87
C LEU A 401 -6.30 -23.19 0.18
N CYS A 402 -6.45 -22.72 -1.06
CA CYS A 402 -5.42 -22.01 -1.81
C CYS A 402 -6.02 -20.72 -2.42
N PRO A 403 -6.19 -19.63 -1.64
CA PRO A 403 -6.82 -18.42 -2.11
C PRO A 403 -6.04 -17.74 -3.24
N TYR A 404 -4.73 -17.95 -3.30
CA TYR A 404 -3.83 -17.40 -4.32
C TYR A 404 -2.59 -18.29 -4.52
N ILE A 405 -1.91 -18.10 -5.67
CA ILE A 405 -0.67 -18.80 -6.02
C ILE A 405 0.45 -18.41 -5.03
N GLY A 406 0.99 -19.38 -4.31
CA GLY A 406 2.02 -19.22 -3.28
C GLY A 406 1.48 -19.12 -1.86
N PHE A 407 0.18 -19.27 -1.64
CA PHE A 407 -0.43 -19.14 -0.32
C PHE A 407 0.18 -20.09 0.72
N ARG A 408 0.30 -21.39 0.39
CA ARG A 408 0.88 -22.37 1.34
C ARG A 408 2.33 -22.05 1.65
N ARG A 409 3.09 -21.60 0.63
CA ARG A 409 4.47 -21.14 0.80
C ARG A 409 4.55 -20.01 1.81
N ASP A 410 3.67 -19.02 1.71
CA ASP A 410 3.67 -17.86 2.61
C ASP A 410 3.31 -18.24 4.05
N VAL A 411 2.32 -19.13 4.22
CA VAL A 411 1.96 -19.66 5.54
C VAL A 411 3.14 -20.44 6.15
N VAL A 412 3.75 -21.36 5.40
CA VAL A 412 4.91 -22.14 5.86
C VAL A 412 6.10 -21.25 6.18
N ALA A 413 6.38 -20.25 5.34
CA ALA A 413 7.42 -19.27 5.58
C ALA A 413 7.19 -18.53 6.91
N THR A 414 5.97 -18.08 7.15
CA THR A 414 5.58 -17.39 8.40
C THR A 414 5.76 -18.29 9.61
N VAL A 415 5.31 -19.55 9.55
CA VAL A 415 5.51 -20.55 10.62
C VAL A 415 7.01 -20.75 10.92
N GLY A 416 7.82 -20.92 9.87
CA GLY A 416 9.27 -21.07 10.00
C GLY A 416 9.94 -19.84 10.62
N SER A 417 9.52 -18.64 10.23
CA SER A 417 10.01 -17.36 10.77
C SER A 417 9.72 -17.23 12.27
N CYS A 418 8.50 -17.56 12.69
CA CYS A 418 8.15 -17.46 14.11
C CYS A 418 8.89 -18.53 14.96
N ALA A 419 9.17 -19.71 14.40
CA ALA A 419 9.89 -20.78 15.09
C ALA A 419 11.40 -20.55 15.26
N TYR A 420 11.99 -19.64 14.47
CA TYR A 420 13.44 -19.44 14.46
C TYR A 420 13.96 -19.01 15.83
N ARG A 421 14.81 -19.85 16.45
CA ARG A 421 15.44 -19.63 17.77
C ARG A 421 14.46 -19.38 18.92
N ARG A 422 13.20 -19.82 18.81
CA ARG A 422 12.17 -19.65 19.85
C ARG A 422 11.58 -20.99 20.30
N LYS A 423 12.19 -21.62 21.33
CA LYS A 423 11.75 -22.94 21.83
C LYS A 423 10.28 -22.99 22.22
N HIS A 424 9.77 -21.94 22.87
CA HIS A 424 8.36 -21.89 23.28
C HIS A 424 7.38 -21.86 22.09
N VAL A 425 7.73 -21.19 20.97
CA VAL A 425 6.97 -21.21 19.71
C VAL A 425 7.06 -22.59 19.06
N GLN A 426 8.26 -23.16 18.97
CA GLN A 426 8.49 -24.52 18.47
C GLN A 426 7.65 -25.55 19.23
N ASP A 427 7.60 -25.45 20.55
CA ASP A 427 6.80 -26.33 21.42
C ASP A 427 5.29 -26.11 21.23
N ARG A 428 4.85 -24.88 20.97
CA ARG A 428 3.44 -24.60 20.63
C ARG A 428 3.05 -25.23 19.29
N ILE A 429 3.90 -25.11 18.27
CA ILE A 429 3.67 -25.72 16.95
C ILE A 429 3.54 -27.24 17.07
N ARG A 430 4.37 -27.87 17.92
CA ARG A 430 4.22 -29.29 18.26
C ARG A 430 2.86 -29.60 18.91
N LYS A 431 2.44 -28.80 19.88
CA LYS A 431 1.18 -29.00 20.62
C LYS A 431 -0.08 -28.82 19.77
N CYS A 432 -0.02 -28.09 18.65
CA CYS A 432 -1.14 -27.94 17.72
C CYS A 432 -1.06 -28.88 16.49
N ASP A 433 -0.26 -29.94 16.58
CA ASP A 433 -0.01 -30.93 15.52
C ASP A 433 0.57 -30.32 14.23
N GLY A 434 1.23 -29.17 14.34
CA GLY A 434 1.77 -28.42 13.20
C GLY A 434 3.01 -29.05 12.57
N ILE A 435 3.80 -29.84 13.33
CA ILE A 435 5.04 -30.46 12.81
C ILE A 435 4.75 -31.33 11.59
N LEU A 436 3.73 -32.19 11.66
CA LEU A 436 3.37 -33.07 10.55
C LEU A 436 2.82 -32.29 9.35
N LEU A 437 2.04 -31.24 9.62
CA LEU A 437 1.48 -30.39 8.57
C LEU A 437 2.56 -29.62 7.81
N VAL A 438 3.60 -29.12 8.50
CA VAL A 438 4.77 -28.50 7.86
C VAL A 438 5.60 -29.54 7.12
N LEU A 439 5.83 -30.71 7.71
CA LEU A 439 6.60 -31.80 7.08
C LEU A 439 5.95 -32.28 5.76
N GLN A 440 4.62 -32.31 5.68
CA GLN A 440 3.88 -32.62 4.45
C GLN A 440 4.22 -31.66 3.30
N GLN A 441 4.63 -30.42 3.61
CA GLN A 441 5.00 -29.43 2.60
C GLN A 441 6.40 -29.66 2.02
N CYS A 442 7.23 -30.50 2.65
CA CYS A 442 8.58 -30.81 2.18
C CYS A 442 8.62 -31.84 1.03
N ASN A 443 7.52 -32.55 0.80
CA ASN A 443 7.48 -33.71 -0.09
C ASN A 443 6.41 -33.59 -1.18
N VAL A 444 5.96 -32.36 -1.46
CA VAL A 444 4.98 -32.10 -2.52
C VAL A 444 5.61 -32.55 -3.84
N VAL A 445 4.96 -33.55 -4.46
CA VAL A 445 5.30 -34.00 -5.81
C VAL A 445 4.92 -32.84 -6.72
N VAL A 446 5.91 -32.27 -7.39
CA VAL A 446 5.68 -31.33 -8.48
C VAL A 446 5.16 -32.19 -9.62
N ASP A 447 3.85 -32.43 -9.67
CA ASP A 447 3.22 -32.81 -10.92
C ASP A 447 3.45 -31.65 -11.89
N ASP A 448 3.66 -31.91 -13.18
CA ASP A 448 3.96 -30.88 -14.19
C ASP A 448 2.88 -29.76 -14.28
N ASP A 449 1.75 -29.91 -13.57
CA ASP A 449 0.63 -28.98 -13.44
C ASP A 449 0.52 -28.27 -12.06
N ASP A 450 1.32 -28.61 -11.03
CA ASP A 450 1.21 -28.07 -9.65
C ASP A 450 2.23 -26.92 -9.37
N ASP A 451 2.26 -25.91 -10.25
CA ASP A 451 3.06 -24.67 -10.12
C ASP A 451 2.40 -23.62 -9.19
N ASP A 452 1.33 -23.98 -8.50
CA ASP A 452 0.55 -23.08 -7.65
C ASP A 452 1.33 -22.62 -6.41
N ASN A 453 2.44 -23.27 -6.04
CA ASN A 453 3.23 -22.91 -4.85
C ASN A 453 4.74 -22.98 -5.10
N PRO A 454 5.32 -22.02 -5.84
CA PRO A 454 6.75 -22.02 -6.14
C PRO A 454 7.59 -21.95 -4.86
N PHE A 455 8.64 -22.78 -4.78
CA PHE A 455 9.55 -22.91 -3.63
C PHE A 455 8.95 -23.43 -2.32
N LEU A 456 7.73 -24.00 -2.34
CA LEU A 456 7.10 -24.53 -1.14
C LEU A 456 7.97 -25.58 -0.42
N ARG A 457 8.62 -26.45 -1.19
CA ARG A 457 9.52 -27.47 -0.66
C ARG A 457 10.69 -26.87 0.11
N GLU A 458 11.36 -25.87 -0.46
CA GLU A 458 12.49 -25.18 0.15
C GLU A 458 12.08 -24.47 1.44
N TRP A 459 10.93 -23.77 1.42
CA TRP A 459 10.37 -23.13 2.61
C TRP A 459 9.95 -24.15 3.67
N GLY A 460 9.40 -25.30 3.28
CA GLY A 460 9.09 -26.41 4.17
C GLY A 460 10.32 -26.95 4.86
N ILE A 461 11.39 -27.24 4.11
CA ILE A 461 12.68 -27.70 4.66
C ILE A 461 13.26 -26.67 5.62
N TRP A 462 13.22 -25.39 5.25
CA TRP A 462 13.70 -24.30 6.11
C TRP A 462 12.88 -24.16 7.40
N ALA A 463 11.55 -24.22 7.32
CA ALA A 463 10.68 -24.19 8.49
C ALA A 463 10.92 -25.40 9.40
N MET A 464 11.09 -26.60 8.83
CA MET A 464 11.45 -27.81 9.58
C MET A 464 12.78 -27.67 10.29
N ARG A 465 13.81 -27.13 9.64
CA ARG A 465 15.09 -26.82 10.30
C ARG A 465 14.86 -25.94 11.54
N ASN A 466 14.13 -24.83 11.39
CA ASN A 466 13.88 -23.90 12.49
C ASN A 466 13.06 -24.53 13.62
N LEU A 467 12.13 -25.44 13.30
CA LEU A 467 11.33 -26.19 14.27
C LEU A 467 12.15 -27.19 15.10
N MET A 468 13.20 -27.76 14.50
CA MET A 468 14.06 -28.76 15.14
C MET A 468 15.27 -28.15 15.85
N GLU A 469 15.69 -26.94 15.47
CA GLU A 469 16.88 -26.28 16.01
C GLU A 469 16.79 -26.10 17.53
N GLY A 470 17.67 -26.78 18.27
CA GLY A 470 17.73 -26.69 19.73
C GLY A 470 16.57 -27.34 20.49
N ASN A 471 15.70 -28.12 19.83
CA ASN A 471 14.52 -28.72 20.43
C ASN A 471 14.48 -30.25 20.25
N GLY A 472 14.94 -30.96 21.28
CA GLY A 472 15.00 -32.42 21.27
C GLY A 472 13.63 -33.08 21.26
N GLU A 473 12.64 -32.47 21.91
CA GLU A 473 11.28 -32.97 21.94
C GLU A 473 10.61 -32.95 20.56
N ASN A 474 10.88 -31.91 19.77
CA ASN A 474 10.43 -31.83 18.37
C ASN A 474 11.16 -32.85 17.48
N GLN A 475 12.48 -33.01 17.67
CA GLN A 475 13.27 -34.02 16.93
C GLN A 475 12.78 -35.44 17.20
N GLN A 476 12.39 -35.73 18.45
CA GLN A 476 11.82 -37.03 18.83
C GLN A 476 10.52 -37.32 18.08
N VAL A 477 9.60 -36.35 17.96
CA VAL A 477 8.35 -36.52 17.20
C VAL A 477 8.62 -36.93 15.76
N VAL A 478 9.60 -36.32 15.10
CA VAL A 478 9.98 -36.66 13.72
C VAL A 478 10.70 -38.00 13.66
N GLY A 479 11.56 -38.31 14.64
CA GLY A 479 12.31 -39.57 14.71
C GLY A 479 11.42 -40.81 14.99
N GLU A 480 10.26 -40.61 15.61
CA GLU A 480 9.25 -41.65 15.84
C GLU A 480 8.37 -41.93 14.61
N LEU A 481 8.50 -41.14 13.54
CA LEU A 481 7.77 -41.39 12.30
C LEU A 481 8.30 -42.66 11.62
N GLY A 482 7.46 -43.69 11.59
CA GLY A 482 7.71 -44.94 10.88
C GLY A 482 6.93 -45.03 9.57
N ILE A 483 7.49 -45.73 8.58
CA ILE A 483 6.79 -46.03 7.33
C ILE A 483 5.59 -46.93 7.63
N GLN A 484 4.36 -46.43 7.43
CA GLN A 484 3.12 -47.18 7.70
C GLN A 484 2.61 -48.00 6.49
N GLY A 485 3.17 -47.81 5.29
CA GLY A 485 2.80 -48.55 4.09
C GLY A 485 2.93 -47.71 2.82
N THR A 486 2.70 -48.33 1.67
CA THR A 486 2.58 -47.65 0.37
C THR A 486 1.12 -47.31 0.13
N VAL A 487 0.85 -46.14 -0.44
CA VAL A 487 -0.49 -45.83 -0.98
C VAL A 487 -0.69 -46.74 -2.20
N ASP A 488 -1.83 -47.44 -2.28
CA ASP A 488 -2.19 -48.22 -3.46
C ASP A 488 -2.30 -47.27 -4.65
N VAL A 489 -1.24 -47.20 -5.44
CA VAL A 489 -1.23 -46.46 -6.70
C VAL A 489 -2.03 -47.30 -7.71
N PRO A 490 -3.00 -46.73 -8.43
CA PRO A 490 -3.76 -47.47 -9.44
C PRO A 490 -2.81 -48.21 -10.41
N ASP A 491 -3.17 -49.45 -10.76
CA ASP A 491 -2.37 -50.36 -11.60
C ASP A 491 -1.91 -49.74 -12.94
N GLU A 492 -2.59 -48.70 -13.39
CA GLU A 492 -2.34 -47.95 -14.63
C GLU A 492 -1.00 -47.18 -14.61
N LEU A 493 -0.47 -46.81 -13.45
CA LEU A 493 0.83 -46.11 -13.30
C LEU A 493 2.03 -47.07 -13.23
N TRP A 494 1.80 -48.31 -12.79
CA TRP A 494 2.85 -49.34 -12.71
C TRP A 494 2.75 -50.25 -13.93
N GLY A 495 3.35 -49.82 -15.04
CA GLY A 495 3.55 -50.68 -16.20
C GLY A 495 4.31 -51.96 -15.83
N GLY A 496 3.57 -53.05 -15.58
CA GLY A 496 4.10 -54.42 -15.51
C GLY A 496 4.61 -54.92 -14.15
N GLY A 497 3.70 -55.16 -13.20
CA GLY A 497 3.95 -56.09 -12.08
C GLY A 497 5.01 -55.68 -11.06
N VAL A 498 5.16 -54.36 -10.86
CA VAL A 498 6.07 -53.77 -9.90
C VAL A 498 5.28 -53.32 -8.67
N THR A 499 5.55 -53.91 -7.51
CA THR A 499 4.92 -53.59 -6.23
C THR A 499 5.96 -53.07 -5.24
N VAL A 500 5.63 -52.04 -4.47
CA VAL A 500 6.51 -51.56 -3.40
C VAL A 500 6.18 -52.30 -2.10
N GLU A 501 7.12 -53.06 -1.55
CA GLU A 501 7.00 -53.73 -0.26
C GLU A 501 7.76 -52.96 0.82
N VAL A 502 7.13 -52.72 1.98
CA VAL A 502 7.81 -52.17 3.15
C VAL A 502 8.19 -53.32 4.08
N ASP A 503 9.49 -53.46 4.36
CA ASP A 503 9.99 -54.44 5.32
C ASP A 503 9.61 -54.01 6.74
N ARG A 504 8.66 -54.73 7.35
CA ARG A 504 8.17 -54.48 8.72
C ARG A 504 9.23 -54.55 9.81
N LYS A 505 10.40 -55.18 9.56
CA LYS A 505 11.49 -55.27 10.55
C LYS A 505 12.49 -54.12 10.44
N SER A 506 12.72 -53.60 9.24
CA SER A 506 13.70 -52.52 9.01
C SER A 506 13.04 -51.16 8.76
N GLY A 507 11.73 -51.11 8.53
CA GLY A 507 11.00 -49.91 8.16
C GLY A 507 11.42 -49.36 6.79
N ARG A 508 12.01 -50.18 5.91
CA ARG A 508 12.54 -49.75 4.59
C ARG A 508 11.65 -50.21 3.44
N ALA A 509 11.47 -49.33 2.46
CA ALA A 509 10.74 -49.64 1.23
C ALA A 509 11.65 -50.34 0.20
N TRP A 510 11.09 -51.34 -0.49
CA TRP A 510 11.72 -52.11 -1.54
C TRP A 510 10.81 -52.14 -2.76
N ILE A 511 11.37 -51.98 -3.94
CA ILE A 511 10.63 -52.27 -5.18
C ILE A 511 10.78 -53.76 -5.48
N VAL A 512 9.66 -54.45 -5.66
CA VAL A 512 9.58 -55.86 -6.02
C VAL A 512 8.98 -55.96 -7.41
N SER A 513 9.77 -56.39 -8.38
CA SER A 513 9.27 -56.73 -9.71
C SER A 513 8.99 -58.23 -9.79
N ALA A 514 7.76 -58.60 -10.14
CA ALA A 514 7.39 -59.97 -10.43
C ALA A 514 7.75 -60.30 -11.89
N SER A 515 8.88 -60.98 -12.10
CA SER A 515 9.18 -61.61 -13.39
C SER A 515 8.85 -63.11 -13.36
N ALA A 516 8.51 -63.69 -14.51
CA ALA A 516 8.27 -65.13 -14.68
C ALA A 516 9.48 -66.02 -14.29
N SER A 517 10.66 -65.43 -14.04
CA SER A 517 11.91 -66.10 -13.64
C SER A 517 12.34 -65.87 -12.18
N GLY A 518 11.53 -65.18 -11.37
CA GLY A 518 11.82 -64.90 -9.95
C GLY A 518 11.71 -63.42 -9.58
N SER A 519 11.50 -63.15 -8.29
CA SER A 519 11.35 -61.80 -7.72
C SER A 519 12.70 -61.09 -7.61
N THR A 520 12.84 -59.92 -8.23
CA THR A 520 14.01 -59.06 -8.05
C THR A 520 13.65 -57.93 -7.08
N LYS A 521 14.41 -57.82 -5.98
CA LYS A 521 14.26 -56.74 -4.99
C LYS A 521 15.30 -55.66 -5.25
N ILE A 522 14.84 -54.47 -5.60
CA ILE A 522 15.69 -53.29 -5.78
C ILE A 522 15.45 -52.38 -4.58
N LYS A 523 16.54 -52.01 -3.91
CA LYS A 523 16.50 -51.09 -2.77
C LYS A 523 16.18 -49.68 -3.29
N LEU A 524 15.19 -49.03 -2.70
CA LEU A 524 15.02 -47.59 -2.83
C LEU A 524 15.94 -46.93 -1.79
N ASP A 525 16.88 -46.12 -2.26
CA ASP A 525 17.81 -45.36 -1.41
C ASP A 525 17.16 -44.09 -0.87
#